data_AF-A0A967WDD4-F1
#
_entry.id   AF-A0A967WDD4-F1
#
_cell.length_a   1.000
_cell.length_b   1.000
_cell.length_c   1.000
_cell.angle_alpha   90.00
_cell.angle_beta   90.00
_cell.angle_gamma   90.00
#
_symmetry.space_group_name_H-M   'P 1'
#
loop_
_entity.id
_entity.type
_entity.pdbx_description
1 polymer ?
#
loop_
_entity_poly.entity_id
_entity_poly.type
_entity_poly.pdbx_seq_one_letter_code
_entity_poly.pdbx_strand_id
1 'polypeptide(L)' 'LTIGSAYPLKEEKTMTIRGRNLVSGLPEAVEISSVEVREALANSVKIILDTIKDAIDEV' A
#
# COMPACT_ATOMS: atom_id res chain seq x y z
N LEU A 1 4.70 -8.98 -10.84
CA LEU A 1 4.22 -7.71 -10.29
C LEU A 1 3.13 -8.00 -9.28
N THR A 2 3.37 -7.64 -8.02
CA THR A 2 2.38 -7.61 -6.94
C THR A 2 1.41 -6.44 -7.13
N ILE A 3 0.24 -6.48 -6.49
CA ILE A 3 -0.91 -5.54 -6.66
C ILE A 3 -0.61 -4.06 -6.27
N GLY A 4 0.53 -3.78 -5.61
CA GLY A 4 0.81 -2.48 -5.03
C GLY A 4 1.33 -1.44 -6.03
N SER A 5 0.91 -0.19 -5.84
CA SER A 5 1.39 0.97 -6.60
C SER A 5 1.33 2.23 -5.73
N ALA A 6 2.33 3.11 -5.87
CA ALA A 6 2.32 4.44 -5.25
C ALA A 6 1.41 5.44 -6.00
N TYR A 7 0.91 5.07 -7.18
CA TYR A 7 0.10 5.92 -8.06
C TYR A 7 -1.12 5.15 -8.63
N PRO A 8 -2.23 5.83 -8.99
CA PRO A 8 -3.34 5.22 -9.73
C PRO A 8 -2.89 4.35 -10.90
N LEU A 9 -3.40 3.12 -10.91
CA LEU A 9 -3.21 2.21 -12.04
C LEU A 9 -4.25 2.54 -13.13
N LYS A 10 -3.89 2.29 -14.39
CA LYS A 10 -4.84 2.42 -15.51
C LYS A 10 -6.04 1.47 -15.33
N GLU A 11 -5.77 0.28 -14.82
CA GLU A 11 -6.76 -0.71 -14.42
C GLU A 11 -6.42 -1.14 -13.00
N GLU A 12 -7.33 -0.84 -12.07
CA GLU A 12 -7.20 -1.28 -10.68
C GLU A 12 -7.39 -2.80 -10.61
N LYS A 13 -6.68 -3.43 -9.68
CA LYS A 13 -6.61 -4.89 -9.54
C LYS A 13 -7.16 -5.30 -8.18
N THR A 14 -7.56 -6.55 -8.06
CA THR A 14 -7.86 -7.21 -6.78
C THR A 14 -7.02 -8.47 -6.62
N MET A 15 -6.76 -8.86 -5.38
CA MET A 15 -6.12 -10.15 -5.07
C MET A 15 -6.61 -10.69 -3.73
N THR A 16 -6.70 -12.01 -3.63
CA THR A 16 -6.97 -12.69 -2.36
C THR A 16 -5.68 -12.90 -1.58
N ILE A 17 -5.63 -12.42 -0.34
CA ILE A 17 -4.55 -12.66 0.61
C ILE A 17 -5.05 -13.58 1.72
N ARG A 18 -4.24 -14.58 2.05
CA ARG A 18 -4.46 -15.45 3.22
C ARG A 18 -3.68 -14.91 4.42
N GLY A 19 -4.32 -14.87 5.57
CA GLY A 19 -3.74 -14.39 6.82
C GLY A 19 -4.39 -15.01 8.03
N ARG A 20 -4.14 -14.42 9.19
CA ARG A 20 -4.73 -14.82 10.47
C ARG A 20 -5.79 -13.81 10.86
N ASN A 21 -7.01 -14.26 11.11
CA ASN A 21 -8.02 -13.42 11.73
C ASN A 21 -7.61 -13.12 13.18
N LEU A 22 -7.51 -11.84 13.53
CA LEU A 22 -7.06 -11.42 14.87
C LEU A 22 -8.12 -11.59 15.96
N VAL A 23 -9.40 -11.74 15.59
CA VAL A 23 -10.52 -11.98 16.52
C VAL A 23 -10.66 -13.46 16.81
N SER A 24 -10.75 -14.32 15.77
CA SER A 24 -10.95 -15.76 15.93
C SER A 24 -9.65 -16.56 16.10
N GLY A 25 -8.51 -15.98 15.67
CA GLY A 25 -7.20 -16.62 15.69
C GLY A 25 -6.96 -17.64 14.57
N LEU A 26 -7.97 -17.92 13.73
CA LEU A 26 -7.92 -18.94 12.67
C LEU A 26 -7.43 -18.35 11.32
N PRO A 27 -6.93 -19.20 10.40
CA PRO A 27 -6.61 -18.77 9.03
C PRO A 27 -7.86 -18.28 8.29
N GLU A 28 -7.74 -17.15 7.60
CA GLU A 28 -8.80 -16.56 6.78
C GLU A 28 -8.21 -15.98 5.49
N ALA A 29 -9.05 -15.83 4.46
CA ALA A 29 -8.70 -15.19 3.21
C ALA A 29 -9.53 -13.93 3.00
N VAL A 30 -8.89 -12.82 2.64
CA VAL A 30 -9.55 -11.52 2.39
C VAL A 30 -9.17 -11.05 0.98
N GLU A 31 -10.15 -10.54 0.24
CA GLU A 31 -9.90 -9.85 -1.03
C GLU A 31 -9.47 -8.40 -0.74
N ILE A 32 -8.39 -7.97 -1.38
CA ILE A 32 -7.87 -6.61 -1.29
C ILE A 32 -7.73 -5.99 -2.68
N SER A 33 -7.88 -4.68 -2.76
CA SER A 33 -7.73 -3.90 -3.99
C SER A 33 -6.40 -3.14 -4.03
N SER A 34 -5.93 -2.81 -5.24
CA SER A 34 -4.77 -1.93 -5.43
C SER A 34 -4.99 -0.52 -4.88
N VAL A 35 -6.24 -0.11 -4.69
CA VAL A 35 -6.62 1.18 -4.07
C VAL A 35 -6.31 1.15 -2.57
N GLU A 36 -6.77 0.13 -1.84
CA GLU A 36 -6.51 -0.03 -0.41
C GLU A 36 -5.00 -0.18 -0.12
N VAL A 37 -4.28 -0.90 -0.98
CA VAL A 37 -2.82 -1.01 -0.86
C VAL A 37 -2.14 0.35 -1.08
N ARG A 38 -2.61 1.15 -2.04
CA ARG A 38 -2.08 2.51 -2.27
C ARG A 38 -2.32 3.41 -1.07
N GLU A 39 -3.51 3.34 -0.45
CA GLU A 39 -3.82 4.09 0.77
C GLU A 39 -2.92 3.68 1.94
N ALA A 40 -2.71 2.38 2.14
CA ALA A 40 -1.81 1.87 3.18
C ALA A 40 -0.36 2.33 2.98
N LEU A 41 0.09 2.52 1.74
CA LEU A 41 1.43 3.00 1.40
C LEU A 41 1.58 4.53 1.45
N ALA A 42 0.48 5.30 1.49
CA ALA A 42 0.50 6.75 1.31
C ALA A 42 1.41 7.46 2.33
N ASN A 43 1.39 7.06 3.60
CA ASN A 43 2.23 7.67 4.63
C ASN A 43 3.73 7.41 4.37
N SER A 44 4.09 6.16 4.06
CA SER A 44 5.48 5.79 3.75
C SER A 44 6.01 6.53 2.52
N VAL A 45 5.18 6.65 1.47
CA VAL A 45 5.52 7.40 0.26
C VAL A 45 5.68 8.89 0.58
N LYS A 46 4.81 9.46 1.41
CA LYS A 46 4.91 10.86 1.82
C LYS A 46 6.22 11.16 2.54
N ILE A 47 6.62 10.32 3.50
CA ILE A 47 7.90 10.48 4.22
C ILE A 47 9.07 10.52 3.23
N ILE A 48 9.08 9.61 2.25
CA ILE A 48 10.13 9.57 1.21
C ILE A 48 10.13 10.87 0.39
N LEU A 49 8.96 11.36 -0.02
CA LEU A 49 8.85 12.60 -0.78
C LEU A 49 9.29 13.82 0.01
N ASP A 50 8.95 13.90 1.29
CA ASP A 50 9.32 15.03 2.14
C ASP A 50 10.84 15.04 2.36
N THR A 51 11.47 13.89 2.63
CA THR A 51 12.94 13.78 2.70
C THR A 51 13.64 14.22 1.42
N ILE A 52 13.09 13.89 0.24
CA ILE A 52 13.67 14.33 -1.04
C ILE A 52 13.57 15.85 -1.19
N LYS A 53 12.45 16.46 -0.79
CA LYS A 53 12.28 17.92 -0.84
C LYS A 53 13.25 18.63 0.09
N ASP A 54 13.35 18.16 1.33
CA ASP A 54 14.27 18.72 2.32
C ASP A 54 15.71 18.71 1.78
N ALA A 55 16.13 17.60 1.15
CA ALA A 55 17.47 17.50 0.56
C ALA A 55 17.72 18.43 -0.65
N ILE A 56 16.67 18.84 -1.36
CA ILE A 56 16.77 19.77 -2.49
C ILE A 56 16.71 21.23 -2.00
N ASP A 57 15.88 21.51 -1.00
CA ASP A 57 15.69 22.86 -0.43
C ASP A 57 16.92 23.33 0.39
N GLU A 58 17.76 22.40 0.87
CA GLU A 58 19.05 22.70 1.52
C GLU A 58 20.19 23.07 0.54
N VAL A 59 19.93 23.18 -0.77
CA VAL A 59 20.91 23.53 -1.82
C VAL A 59 20.82 24.99 -2.25
#